data_AF-A0A1Q2YY41-F1
#
_entry.id   AF-A0A1Q2YY41-F1
#
_cell.length_a   1.000
_cell.length_b   1.000
_cell.length_c   1.000
_cell.angle_alpha   90.00
_cell.angle_beta   90.00
_cell.angle_gamma   90.00
#
_symmetry.space_group_name_H-M   'P 1'
#
loop_
_entity.id
_entity.type
_entity.pdbx_description
1 polymer ?
#
loop_
_entity_poly.entity_id
_entity_poly.type
_entity_poly.pdbx_seq_one_letter_code
_entity_poly.pdbx_strand_id
1 'polypeptide(L)'
;MPEGEAALRAALEVVAAGLAALPPQPAPAAERLGGAGRLPLPLAERFAAGGVVGRASGRDFDARRDLPYAPYDRMEIPRSQGGDAAARLALRLAEARESLQLLPLLLDALPEGEIAIPLPARAGEGAGVVEGARGEVLHWLSLDGEGLVRACFVRDPSWLHWPLLEAVMEGSELADFPLCEHSFGLTCSGVDL
;
A
#
# COMPACT_ATOMS: atom_id res chain seq x y z
N MET A 1 1.64 14.95 -26.81
CA MET A 1 0.43 14.17 -26.47
C MET A 1 -0.55 15.03 -25.65
N PRO A 2 -1.12 16.11 -26.20
CA PRO A 2 -1.99 17.02 -25.42
C PRO A 2 -3.31 16.36 -24.99
N GLU A 3 -3.82 15.43 -25.80
CA GLU A 3 -5.08 14.72 -25.52
C GLU A 3 -4.96 13.76 -24.32
N GLY A 4 -3.78 13.17 -24.10
CA GLY A 4 -3.56 12.22 -23.01
C GLY A 4 -3.57 12.90 -21.64
N GLU A 5 -2.88 14.04 -21.51
CA GLU A 5 -2.88 14.81 -20.27
C GLU A 5 -4.28 15.35 -19.94
N ALA A 6 -4.98 15.90 -20.94
CA ALA A 6 -6.36 16.37 -20.77
C ALA A 6 -7.30 15.24 -20.31
N ALA A 7 -7.17 14.04 -20.90
CA ALA A 7 -7.95 12.87 -20.49
C ALA A 7 -7.64 12.44 -19.04
N LEU A 8 -6.36 12.46 -18.64
CA LEU A 8 -5.96 12.15 -17.26
C LEU A 8 -6.54 13.16 -16.27
N ARG A 9 -6.46 14.46 -16.56
CA ARG A 9 -7.02 15.51 -15.70
C ARG A 9 -8.54 15.37 -15.56
N ALA A 10 -9.25 15.14 -16.66
CA ALA A 10 -10.69 14.88 -16.63
C ALA A 10 -11.04 13.63 -15.78
N ALA A 11 -10.24 12.56 -15.89
CA ALA A 11 -10.43 11.37 -15.05
C ALA A 11 -10.19 11.66 -13.56
N LEU A 12 -9.16 12.45 -13.23
CA LEU A 12 -8.88 12.87 -11.85
C LEU A 12 -10.03 13.68 -11.26
N GLU A 13 -10.65 14.58 -12.03
CA GLU A 13 -11.83 15.35 -11.59
C GLU A 13 -13.01 14.42 -11.26
N VAL A 14 -13.28 13.43 -12.10
CA VAL A 14 -14.35 12.44 -11.88
C VAL A 14 -14.08 11.62 -10.62
N VAL A 15 -12.85 11.13 -10.43
CA VAL A 15 -12.48 10.34 -9.25
C VAL A 15 -12.53 11.19 -7.98
N ALA A 16 -12.03 12.42 -8.03
CA ALA A 16 -12.07 13.35 -6.90
C ALA A 16 -13.50 13.69 -6.49
N ALA A 17 -14.38 13.97 -7.46
CA ALA A 17 -15.80 14.19 -7.19
C ALA A 17 -16.47 12.96 -6.56
N GLY A 18 -16.18 11.77 -7.08
CA GLY A 18 -16.68 10.51 -6.52
C GLY A 18 -16.21 10.27 -5.08
N LEU A 19 -14.93 10.51 -4.80
CA LEU A 19 -14.36 10.36 -3.46
C LEU A 19 -14.93 11.40 -2.47
N ALA A 20 -15.14 12.64 -2.91
CA ALA A 20 -15.74 13.70 -2.11
C ALA A 20 -17.23 13.44 -1.81
N ALA A 21 -17.93 12.75 -2.71
CA ALA A 21 -19.34 12.37 -2.54
C ALA A 21 -19.54 11.15 -1.64
N LEU A 22 -18.47 10.42 -1.26
CA LEU A 22 -18.60 9.30 -0.34
C LEU A 22 -19.10 9.81 1.02
N PRO A 23 -20.19 9.23 1.56
CA PRO A 23 -20.68 9.63 2.86
C PRO A 23 -19.63 9.32 3.94
N PRO A 24 -19.56 10.11 5.03
CA PRO A 24 -18.88 9.64 6.24
C PRO A 24 -19.49 8.28 6.61
N GLN A 25 -18.66 7.34 7.10
CA GLN A 25 -19.11 5.97 7.35
C GLN A 25 -20.44 5.99 8.13
N PRO A 26 -21.54 5.47 7.54
CA PRO A 26 -22.83 5.51 8.20
C PRO A 26 -22.77 4.69 9.49
N ALA A 27 -23.50 5.11 10.52
CA ALA A 27 -23.40 4.54 11.86
C ALA A 27 -23.39 2.99 11.91
N PRO A 28 -24.22 2.25 11.13
CA PRO A 28 -24.17 0.78 11.13
C PRO A 28 -22.86 0.19 10.57
N ALA A 29 -22.23 0.86 9.60
CA ALA A 29 -20.94 0.43 9.06
C ALA A 29 -19.82 0.77 10.05
N ALA A 30 -19.87 1.94 10.68
CA ALA A 30 -18.91 2.34 11.71
C ALA A 30 -18.97 1.40 12.93
N GLU A 31 -20.18 0.99 13.35
CA GLU A 31 -20.39 0.05 14.46
C GLU A 31 -19.86 -1.34 14.14
N ARG A 32 -20.02 -1.81 12.90
CA ARG A 32 -19.51 -3.13 12.48
C ARG A 32 -18.00 -3.17 12.22
N LEU A 33 -17.43 -2.04 11.80
CA LEU A 33 -16.00 -1.93 11.52
C LEU A 33 -15.18 -1.58 12.77
N GLY A 34 -15.79 -0.89 13.73
CA GLY A 34 -15.16 -0.51 14.99
C GLY A 34 -14.84 -1.74 15.83
N GLY A 35 -13.58 -1.86 16.27
CA GLY A 35 -13.12 -3.00 17.06
C GLY A 35 -12.83 -4.28 16.29
N ALA A 36 -13.41 -4.49 15.10
CA ALA A 36 -13.18 -5.69 14.30
C ALA A 36 -11.72 -5.80 13.85
N GLY A 37 -11.10 -6.95 14.13
CA GLY A 37 -9.72 -7.26 13.75
C GLY A 37 -8.69 -6.25 14.27
N ARG A 38 -8.89 -5.74 15.49
CA ARG A 38 -7.97 -4.77 16.11
C ARG A 38 -6.57 -5.35 16.26
N LEU A 39 -5.63 -4.85 15.46
CA LEU A 39 -4.22 -5.21 15.56
C LEU A 39 -3.49 -4.24 16.51
N PRO A 40 -2.95 -4.70 17.66
CA PRO A 40 -2.21 -3.83 18.59
C PRO A 40 -0.80 -3.50 18.07
N LEU A 41 -0.31 -2.30 18.38
CA LEU A 41 1.00 -1.80 17.95
C LEU A 41 2.16 -2.77 18.21
N PRO A 42 2.33 -3.38 19.41
CA PRO A 42 3.45 -4.27 19.67
C PRO A 42 3.50 -5.48 18.73
N LEU A 43 2.33 -5.97 18.31
CA LEU A 43 2.24 -7.08 17.37
C LEU A 43 2.53 -6.62 15.94
N ALA A 44 2.01 -5.45 15.55
CA ALA A 44 2.33 -4.82 14.27
C ALA A 44 3.84 -4.56 14.09
N GLU A 45 4.53 -4.12 15.15
CA GLU A 45 5.98 -3.92 15.15
C GLU A 45 6.72 -5.26 15.08
N ARG A 46 6.32 -6.24 15.90
CA ARG A 46 6.96 -7.56 15.95
C ARG A 46 6.95 -8.29 14.61
N PHE A 47 5.88 -8.16 13.84
CA PHE A 47 5.73 -8.77 12.52
C PHE A 47 6.11 -7.81 11.38
N ALA A 48 6.64 -6.62 11.70
CA ALA A 48 6.99 -5.58 10.73
C ALA A 48 5.85 -5.25 9.74
N ALA A 49 4.60 -5.21 10.23
CA ALA A 49 3.42 -4.98 9.41
C ALA A 49 3.55 -3.67 8.61
N GLY A 50 3.65 -3.76 7.30
CA GLY A 50 3.73 -2.59 6.41
C GLY A 50 2.39 -1.99 6.05
N GLY A 51 2.44 -0.93 5.24
CA GLY A 51 1.25 -0.39 4.60
C GLY A 51 0.21 0.14 5.56
N VAL A 52 -1.03 0.15 5.06
CA VAL A 52 -2.21 0.54 5.83
C VAL A 52 -2.37 -0.28 7.10
N VAL A 53 -2.04 -1.57 7.08
CA VAL A 53 -2.17 -2.44 8.26
C VAL A 53 -1.27 -1.95 9.40
N GLY A 54 0.01 -1.73 9.11
CA GLY A 54 0.94 -1.18 10.10
C GLY A 54 0.57 0.22 10.56
N ARG A 55 0.36 1.14 9.61
CA ARG A 55 0.10 2.56 9.89
C ARG A 55 -1.22 2.79 10.61
N ALA A 56 -2.25 1.98 10.38
CA ALA A 56 -3.51 2.06 11.11
C ALA A 56 -3.39 1.58 12.57
N SER A 57 -2.43 0.68 12.85
CA SER A 57 -2.10 0.18 14.18
C SER A 57 -1.06 1.01 14.92
N GLY A 58 -0.61 2.13 14.34
CA GLY A 58 0.30 3.07 14.98
C GLY A 58 1.76 2.93 14.56
N ARG A 59 2.13 1.92 13.76
CA ARG A 59 3.52 1.74 13.31
C ARG A 59 3.93 2.93 12.43
N ASP A 60 5.10 3.50 12.70
CA ASP A 60 5.64 4.64 11.97
C ASP A 60 6.54 4.20 10.83
N PHE A 61 5.97 3.61 9.77
CA PHE A 61 6.75 3.16 8.63
C PHE A 61 5.99 3.29 7.31
N ASP A 62 6.69 3.74 6.27
CA ASP A 62 6.26 3.73 4.87
C ASP A 62 7.47 3.73 3.93
N ALA A 63 7.54 2.80 2.98
CA ALA A 63 8.72 2.68 2.14
C ALA A 63 8.97 3.91 1.26
N ARG A 64 7.95 4.72 0.94
CA ARG A 64 8.13 5.98 0.18
C ARG A 64 8.95 7.03 0.95
N ARG A 65 8.83 7.04 2.29
CA ARG A 65 9.54 7.97 3.18
C ARG A 65 10.81 7.38 3.75
N ASP A 66 10.73 6.16 4.27
CA ASP A 66 11.80 5.54 5.05
C ASP A 66 12.84 4.82 4.19
N LEU A 67 12.47 4.46 2.95
CA LEU A 67 13.36 3.92 1.93
C LEU A 67 13.21 4.75 0.64
N PRO A 68 13.52 6.06 0.69
CA PRO A 68 13.00 7.02 -0.27
C PRO A 68 13.44 6.74 -1.71
N TYR A 69 12.45 6.80 -2.61
CA TYR A 69 12.65 6.73 -4.06
C TYR A 69 11.73 7.76 -4.74
N ALA A 70 12.17 8.25 -5.90
CA ALA A 70 11.38 9.21 -6.66
C ALA A 70 10.04 8.59 -7.10
N PRO A 71 8.95 9.37 -7.18
CA PRO A 71 8.87 10.82 -6.97
C PRO A 71 8.25 11.24 -5.63
N TYR A 72 8.33 10.41 -4.57
CA TYR A 72 7.52 10.59 -3.35
C TYR A 72 8.14 11.51 -2.28
N ASP A 73 8.65 12.67 -2.67
CA ASP A 73 9.30 13.63 -1.76
C ASP A 73 8.33 14.62 -1.09
N ARG A 74 7.07 14.68 -1.54
CA ARG A 74 6.07 15.69 -1.14
C ARG A 74 4.74 15.10 -0.67
N MET A 75 4.78 13.91 -0.08
CA MET A 75 3.57 13.19 0.33
C MET A 75 3.37 13.23 1.85
N GLU A 76 2.15 13.56 2.30
CA GLU A 76 1.75 13.32 3.68
C GLU A 76 1.35 11.85 3.87
N ILE A 77 1.92 11.20 4.89
CA ILE A 77 1.69 9.78 5.15
C ILE A 77 0.77 9.64 6.36
N PRO A 78 -0.53 9.34 6.16
CA PRO A 78 -1.49 9.28 7.25
C PRO A 78 -1.20 8.09 8.17
N ARG A 79 -1.46 8.28 9.47
CA ARG A 79 -1.34 7.25 10.52
C ARG A 79 -2.52 7.29 11.47
N SER A 80 -2.79 6.18 12.13
CA SER A 80 -3.81 6.04 13.18
C SER A 80 -3.31 5.10 14.27
N GLN A 81 -3.97 5.07 15.42
CA GLN A 81 -3.71 4.12 16.51
C GLN A 81 -4.88 3.15 16.73
N GLY A 82 -5.88 3.17 15.85
CA GLY A 82 -7.09 2.36 16.01
C GLY A 82 -6.83 0.86 15.78
N GLY A 83 -6.06 0.49 14.75
CA GLY A 83 -5.73 -0.90 14.41
C GLY A 83 -6.88 -1.79 13.95
N ASP A 84 -8.13 -1.34 14.07
CA ASP A 84 -9.34 -2.04 13.61
C ASP A 84 -9.65 -1.78 12.13
N ALA A 85 -10.66 -2.48 11.62
CA ALA A 85 -11.10 -2.35 10.23
C ALA A 85 -11.54 -0.91 9.89
N ALA A 86 -12.16 -0.20 10.85
CA ALA A 86 -12.56 1.19 10.68
C ALA A 86 -11.34 2.12 10.48
N ALA A 87 -10.30 1.97 11.31
CA ALA A 87 -9.06 2.72 11.17
C ALA A 87 -8.37 2.44 9.83
N ARG A 88 -8.34 1.19 9.39
CA ARG A 88 -7.75 0.78 8.10
C ARG A 88 -8.54 1.33 6.90
N LEU A 89 -9.86 1.38 6.96
CA LEU A 89 -10.68 2.01 5.92
C LEU A 89 -10.49 3.53 5.88
N ALA A 90 -10.49 4.19 7.04
CA ALA A 90 -10.27 5.63 7.13
C ALA A 90 -8.90 6.02 6.55
N LEU A 91 -7.86 5.22 6.82
CA LEU A 91 -6.52 5.44 6.28
C LEU A 91 -6.47 5.29 4.76
N ARG A 92 -7.10 4.27 4.18
CA ARG A 92 -7.18 4.09 2.71
C ARG A 92 -7.85 5.28 2.03
N LEU A 93 -8.92 5.81 2.63
CA LEU A 93 -9.59 7.01 2.12
C LEU A 93 -8.70 8.25 2.22
N ALA A 94 -7.91 8.37 3.30
CA ALA A 94 -6.94 9.45 3.43
C ALA A 94 -5.82 9.34 2.37
N GLU A 95 -5.26 8.16 2.15
CA GLU A 95 -4.24 7.93 1.11
C GLU A 95 -4.75 8.16 -0.31
N ALA A 96 -6.02 7.82 -0.57
CA ALA A 96 -6.65 8.12 -1.86
C ALA A 96 -6.76 9.63 -2.10
N ARG A 97 -7.13 10.41 -1.05
CA ARG A 97 -7.15 11.89 -1.15
C ARG A 97 -5.76 12.46 -1.38
N GLU A 98 -4.76 11.97 -0.66
CA GLU A 98 -3.37 12.38 -0.84
C GLU A 98 -2.87 12.08 -2.25
N SER A 99 -3.17 10.89 -2.77
CA SER A 99 -2.80 10.51 -4.14
C SER A 99 -3.43 11.45 -5.18
N LEU A 100 -4.70 11.84 -4.99
CA LEU A 100 -5.38 12.80 -5.86
C LEU A 100 -4.81 14.22 -5.78
N GLN A 101 -4.19 14.61 -4.66
CA GLN A 101 -3.48 15.89 -4.54
C GLN A 101 -2.10 15.83 -5.20
N LEU A 102 -1.40 14.69 -5.10
CA LEU A 102 -0.07 14.51 -5.67
C LEU A 102 -0.11 14.40 -7.21
N LEU A 103 -1.09 13.69 -7.78
CA LEU A 103 -1.13 13.40 -9.22
C LEU A 103 -1.10 14.64 -10.13
N PRO A 104 -1.86 15.72 -9.88
CA PRO A 104 -1.75 16.96 -10.66
C PRO A 104 -0.36 17.60 -10.58
N LEU A 105 0.27 17.58 -9.40
CA LEU A 105 1.61 18.13 -9.20
C LEU A 105 2.65 17.34 -10.01
N LEU A 106 2.51 16.02 -10.08
CA LEU A 106 3.36 15.17 -10.90
C LEU A 106 3.15 15.44 -12.40
N LEU A 107 1.91 15.63 -12.84
CA LEU A 107 1.60 16.00 -14.23
C LEU A 107 2.21 17.35 -14.62
N ASP A 108 2.11 18.34 -13.73
CA ASP A 108 2.68 19.68 -13.96
C ASP A 108 4.22 19.68 -13.97
N ALA A 109 4.84 18.69 -13.31
CA ALA A 109 6.30 18.57 -13.17
C ALA A 109 6.92 17.48 -14.06
N LEU A 110 6.19 16.94 -15.02
CA LEU A 110 6.71 15.89 -15.91
C LEU A 110 7.94 16.41 -16.69
N PRO A 111 9.11 15.78 -16.54
CA PRO A 111 10.28 16.15 -17.32
C PRO A 111 10.11 15.69 -18.78
N GLU A 112 10.61 16.50 -19.71
CA GLU A 112 10.82 16.06 -21.09
C GLU A 112 12.05 15.14 -21.18
N GLY A 113 12.06 14.22 -22.14
CA GLY A 113 13.22 13.38 -22.44
C GLY A 113 12.89 11.94 -22.78
N GLU A 114 13.93 11.11 -22.80
CA GLU A 114 13.80 9.67 -23.03
C GLU A 114 13.19 8.98 -21.81
N ILE A 115 12.25 8.06 -22.04
CA ILE A 115 11.53 7.32 -21.00
C ILE A 115 12.10 5.91 -20.77
N ALA A 116 13.19 5.57 -21.44
CA ALA A 116 13.81 4.25 -21.37
C ALA A 116 15.32 4.37 -21.51
N ILE A 117 16.02 3.52 -20.78
CA ILE A 117 17.47 3.34 -20.88
C ILE A 117 17.75 1.86 -21.15
N PRO A 118 18.85 1.51 -21.84
CA PRO A 118 19.26 0.11 -21.95
C PRO A 118 19.65 -0.43 -20.58
N LEU A 119 19.24 -1.68 -20.29
CA LEU A 119 19.68 -2.36 -19.07
C LEU A 119 21.15 -2.78 -19.21
N PRO A 120 21.99 -2.58 -18.17
CA PRO A 120 23.38 -3.03 -18.21
C PRO A 120 23.45 -4.56 -18.13
N ALA A 121 24.13 -5.20 -19.09
CA ALA A 121 24.42 -6.64 -19.05
C ALA A 121 25.55 -6.92 -18.06
N ARG A 122 25.20 -7.18 -16.80
CA ARG A 122 26.15 -7.49 -15.72
C ARG A 122 25.59 -8.56 -14.79
N ALA A 123 26.49 -9.40 -14.28
CA ALA A 123 26.19 -10.27 -13.16
C ALA A 123 26.05 -9.45 -11.87
N GLY A 124 25.28 -9.99 -10.92
CA GLY A 124 25.17 -9.42 -9.58
C GLY A 124 23.83 -9.66 -8.94
N GLU A 125 23.69 -9.18 -7.72
CA GLU A 125 22.47 -9.31 -6.92
C GLU A 125 22.02 -7.95 -6.42
N GLY A 126 20.71 -7.77 -6.28
CA GLY A 126 20.13 -6.54 -5.80
C GLY A 126 18.73 -6.74 -5.27
N ALA A 127 18.30 -5.88 -4.36
CA ALA A 127 16.93 -5.83 -3.88
C ALA A 127 16.35 -4.43 -4.04
N GLY A 128 15.07 -4.37 -4.37
CA GLY A 128 14.27 -3.15 -4.42
C GLY A 128 13.00 -3.33 -3.60
N VAL A 129 12.58 -2.26 -2.93
CA VAL A 129 11.35 -2.21 -2.15
C VAL A 129 10.52 -1.04 -2.63
N VAL A 130 9.24 -1.27 -2.88
CA VAL A 130 8.27 -0.24 -3.25
C VAL A 130 7.04 -0.33 -2.36
N GLU A 131 6.47 0.81 -1.96
CA GLU A 131 5.19 0.84 -1.26
C GLU A 131 4.05 0.62 -2.26
N GLY A 132 3.42 -0.55 -2.21
CA GLY A 132 2.16 -0.81 -2.90
C GLY A 132 0.95 -0.37 -2.07
N ALA A 133 -0.24 -0.39 -2.67
CA ALA A 133 -1.49 -0.03 -1.98
C ALA A 133 -1.84 -0.93 -0.76
N ARG A 134 -1.14 -2.06 -0.60
CA ARG A 134 -1.27 -3.01 0.51
C ARG A 134 -0.11 -2.93 1.51
N GLY A 135 1.01 -2.29 1.16
CA GLY A 135 2.24 -2.26 1.94
C GLY A 135 3.48 -2.51 1.08
N GLU A 136 4.62 -2.77 1.71
CA GLU A 136 5.88 -2.89 0.98
C GLU A 136 5.98 -4.19 0.17
N VAL A 137 6.27 -4.06 -1.12
CA VAL A 137 6.60 -5.18 -2.02
C VAL A 137 8.11 -5.21 -2.21
N LEU A 138 8.74 -6.32 -1.85
CA LEU A 138 10.18 -6.53 -2.03
C LEU A 138 10.43 -7.44 -3.24
N HIS A 139 11.37 -7.05 -4.08
CA HIS A 139 11.95 -7.90 -5.12
C HIS A 139 13.44 -8.02 -4.87
N TRP A 140 13.95 -9.24 -4.79
CA TRP A 140 15.37 -9.54 -4.88
C TRP A 140 15.63 -10.31 -6.17
N LEU A 141 16.69 -9.95 -6.88
CA LEU A 141 17.09 -10.54 -8.14
C LEU A 141 18.58 -10.90 -8.11
N SER A 142 18.92 -12.03 -8.71
CA SER A 142 20.28 -12.46 -9.02
C SER A 142 20.40 -12.62 -10.54
N LEU A 143 21.38 -11.96 -11.13
CA LEU A 143 21.66 -11.97 -12.57
C LEU A 143 22.96 -12.71 -12.88
N ASP A 144 22.99 -13.44 -13.99
CA ASP A 144 24.22 -14.04 -14.51
C ASP A 144 25.05 -13.05 -15.36
N GLY A 145 26.17 -13.54 -15.91
CA GLY A 145 27.10 -12.73 -16.70
C GLY A 145 26.52 -12.21 -18.02
N GLU A 146 25.42 -12.79 -18.51
CA GLU A 146 24.69 -12.33 -19.69
C GLU A 146 23.57 -11.33 -19.32
N GLY A 147 23.38 -11.07 -18.02
CA GLY A 147 22.32 -10.21 -17.49
C GLY A 147 20.97 -10.92 -17.40
N LEU A 148 20.92 -12.24 -17.52
CA LEU A 148 19.69 -13.02 -17.39
C LEU A 148 19.38 -13.30 -15.93
N VAL A 149 18.08 -13.38 -15.59
CA VAL A 149 17.62 -13.68 -14.23
C VAL A 149 17.94 -15.13 -13.90
N ARG A 150 18.87 -15.32 -12.95
CA ARG A 150 19.25 -16.63 -12.40
C ARG A 150 18.35 -17.03 -11.22
N ALA A 151 17.98 -16.07 -10.39
CA ALA A 151 17.09 -16.27 -9.26
C ALA A 151 16.29 -15.00 -8.98
N CYS A 152 15.08 -15.19 -8.47
CA CYS A 152 14.19 -14.12 -8.05
C CYS A 152 13.54 -14.53 -6.73
N PHE A 153 13.39 -13.59 -5.81
CA PHE A 153 12.55 -13.72 -4.64
C PHE A 153 11.65 -12.50 -4.55
N VAL A 154 10.34 -12.73 -4.52
CA VAL A 154 9.33 -11.67 -4.40
C VAL A 154 8.59 -11.85 -3.10
N ARG A 155 8.40 -10.75 -2.36
CA ARG A 155 7.63 -10.76 -1.11
C ARG A 155 6.55 -9.69 -1.15
N ASP A 156 5.31 -10.15 -1.28
CA ASP A 156 4.11 -9.35 -1.10
C ASP A 156 3.88 -9.01 0.40
N PRO A 157 3.22 -7.89 0.74
CA PRO A 157 2.84 -7.57 2.11
C PRO A 157 2.08 -8.70 2.84
N SER A 158 1.33 -9.52 2.10
CA SER A 158 0.56 -10.63 2.64
C SER A 158 1.41 -11.62 3.43
N TRP A 159 2.70 -11.82 3.10
CA TRP A 159 3.62 -12.65 3.88
C TRP A 159 3.70 -12.23 5.35
N LEU A 160 3.65 -10.92 5.61
CA LEU A 160 3.70 -10.37 6.97
C LEU A 160 2.30 -10.21 7.58
N HIS A 161 1.26 -10.09 6.76
CA HIS A 161 -0.10 -9.81 7.22
C HIS A 161 -0.92 -11.07 7.51
N TRP A 162 -0.69 -12.19 6.83
CA TRP A 162 -1.42 -13.44 7.08
C TRP A 162 -1.31 -13.94 8.53
N PRO A 163 -0.09 -14.01 9.13
CA PRO A 163 0.03 -14.39 10.55
C PRO A 163 -0.65 -13.40 11.50
N LEU A 164 -0.73 -12.13 11.11
CA LEU A 164 -1.41 -11.10 11.90
C LEU A 164 -2.93 -11.27 11.85
N LEU A 165 -3.49 -11.66 10.70
CA LEU A 165 -4.91 -12.01 10.62
C LEU A 165 -5.23 -13.16 11.56
N GLU A 166 -4.43 -14.22 11.56
CA GLU A 166 -4.59 -15.36 12.48
C GLU A 166 -4.61 -14.88 13.94
N ALA A 167 -3.63 -14.06 14.32
CA ALA A 167 -3.51 -13.55 15.68
C ALA A 167 -4.69 -12.64 16.11
N VAL A 168 -5.22 -11.79 15.22
CA VAL A 168 -6.39 -10.95 15.56
C VAL A 168 -7.71 -11.73 15.53
N MET A 169 -7.75 -12.86 14.84
CA MET A 169 -8.93 -13.73 14.83
C MET A 169 -9.03 -14.59 16.10
N GLU A 170 -7.95 -14.74 16.87
CA GLU A 170 -8.00 -15.40 18.17
C GLU A 170 -8.94 -14.64 19.13
N GLY A 171 -10.03 -15.30 19.54
CA GLY A 171 -11.05 -14.70 20.41
C GLY A 171 -12.07 -13.80 19.69
N SER A 172 -11.97 -13.65 18.37
CA SER A 172 -12.97 -12.95 17.55
C SER A 172 -14.11 -13.88 17.12
N GLU A 173 -15.27 -13.30 16.78
CA GLU A 173 -16.40 -14.04 16.23
C GLU A 173 -16.07 -14.53 14.81
N LEU A 174 -16.42 -15.79 14.50
CA LEU A 174 -16.18 -16.36 13.16
C LEU A 174 -16.86 -15.55 12.04
N ALA A 175 -18.00 -14.93 12.36
CA ALA A 175 -18.75 -14.08 11.43
C ALA A 175 -17.97 -12.82 11.00
N ASP A 176 -16.96 -12.40 11.77
CA ASP A 176 -16.13 -11.23 11.46
C ASP A 176 -14.96 -11.57 10.52
N PHE A 177 -14.66 -12.86 10.31
CA PHE A 177 -13.53 -13.30 9.49
C PHE A 177 -13.49 -12.64 8.11
N PRO A 178 -14.58 -12.61 7.30
CA PRO A 178 -14.54 -11.99 5.96
C PRO A 178 -14.26 -10.48 6.02
N LEU A 179 -14.73 -9.80 7.06
CA LEU A 179 -14.52 -8.37 7.25
C LEU A 179 -13.08 -8.08 7.69
N CYS A 180 -12.54 -8.89 8.60
CA CYS A 180 -11.15 -8.82 9.01
C CYS A 180 -10.22 -9.10 7.82
N GLU A 181 -10.39 -10.21 7.13
CA GLU A 181 -9.58 -10.60 5.96
C GLU A 181 -9.56 -9.50 4.89
N HIS A 182 -10.73 -8.98 4.51
CA HIS A 182 -10.82 -7.91 3.52
C HIS A 182 -10.16 -6.61 3.99
N SER A 183 -10.31 -6.26 5.27
CA SER A 183 -9.69 -5.04 5.81
C SER A 183 -8.17 -5.14 5.91
N PHE A 184 -7.58 -6.33 6.03
CA PHE A 184 -6.13 -6.52 5.92
C PHE A 184 -5.66 -6.39 4.46
N GLY A 185 -6.54 -6.68 3.49
CA GLY A 185 -6.25 -6.51 2.06
C GLY A 185 -5.35 -7.61 1.51
N LEU A 186 -5.46 -8.81 2.06
CA LEU A 186 -4.62 -9.96 1.78
C LEU A 186 -4.80 -10.48 0.36
N THR A 187 -3.77 -11.15 -0.13
CA THR A 187 -3.84 -11.95 -1.35
C THR A 187 -3.22 -13.32 -1.12
N CYS A 188 -3.93 -14.37 -1.51
CA CYS A 188 -3.40 -15.73 -1.48
C CYS A 188 -2.23 -15.87 -2.46
N SER A 189 -2.35 -15.30 -3.65
CA SER A 189 -1.28 -15.37 -4.64
C SER A 189 -0.01 -14.65 -4.19
N GLY A 190 -0.09 -13.68 -3.27
CA GLY A 190 1.09 -12.96 -2.78
C GLY A 190 2.02 -13.80 -1.92
N VAL A 191 1.51 -14.88 -1.31
CA VAL A 191 2.30 -15.86 -0.55
C VAL A 191 2.72 -17.09 -1.34
N ASP A 192 2.21 -17.23 -2.57
CA ASP A 192 2.53 -18.34 -3.48
C ASP A 192 3.63 -17.97 -4.50
N LEU A 193 4.22 -16.77 -4.41
CA LEU A 193 5.22 -16.22 -5.35
C LEU A 193 6.62 -16.82 -5.21
#